data_AF-A0A1U7N701-F1
#
_entry.id   AF-A0A1U7N701-F1
#
_cell.length_a   1.000
_cell.length_b   1.000
_cell.length_c   1.000
_cell.angle_alpha   90.00
_cell.angle_beta   90.00
_cell.angle_gamma   90.00
#
_symmetry.space_group_name_H-M   'P 1'
#
loop_
_entity.id
_entity.type
_entity.pdbx_description
1 polymer ?
#
loop_
_entity_poly.entity_id
_entity_poly.type
_entity_poly.pdbx_seq_one_letter_code
_entity_poly.pdbx_strand_id
1 'polypeptide(L)'
;MTITAKPEKTYGLIVGIENYQATNWNVDGPVHDAIKFADWLLSQGVPTDNIKLCLSPLTENSTLVNNFEITSTPATEQNLFDIITNDLSQKTGELLFMFWAGHGLITSERNRRLLCADASKTNWQNLDLHSLLLLLGSESFKITHQICIVEACANYLLESNGRPTNLGGKQFPSGKPRKNSQQFVLLATREGEKARVNSSEKTGYFSQAVREALAHHDWLPDMKVVADHVKQQFDSLNKQQLPTYFYRRSWDGDIDVYHPNPFEVAHNIPTSQARKFVDRHQPLEELDQLLEQNNIVAITDRTGKGGVGKTELAIQYSWYKLEDYPGGCCWLNLQGVDIVTQLSEFQYVNEFYDFKIPEKLSIASQLAYCWKKWRGGKVLLVFDNVTDIKQIQDYLPPMGSRFKVLITTRSSQLPYPSVPLGELPETEALELLAQLLGKELVQQELEFAKKLCQLVSCIPLGLYNIAAQIRLYNIPVQHSKPGST
;
A
#
# COMPACT_ATOMS: atom_id res chain seq x y z
N MET A 1 18.20 -12.26 -0.61
CA MET A 1 18.46 -12.70 0.78
C MET A 1 17.87 -14.10 0.87
N THR A 2 18.71 -15.13 1.05
CA THR A 2 18.32 -16.52 0.78
C THR A 2 17.69 -17.16 2.01
N ILE A 3 16.37 -17.39 1.98
CA ILE A 3 15.71 -18.30 2.92
C ILE A 3 16.18 -19.70 2.55
N THR A 4 16.58 -20.52 3.53
CA THR A 4 16.94 -21.93 3.30
C THR A 4 15.92 -22.82 3.99
N ALA A 5 15.23 -23.67 3.23
CA ALA A 5 14.30 -24.67 3.75
C ALA A 5 14.28 -25.90 2.84
N LYS A 6 13.96 -27.07 3.39
CA LYS A 6 13.77 -28.30 2.59
C LYS A 6 12.32 -28.50 2.16
N PRO A 7 12.04 -29.12 1.00
CA PRO A 7 10.68 -29.40 0.55
C PRO A 7 9.88 -30.22 1.57
N GLU A 8 10.48 -31.27 2.14
CA GLU A 8 9.84 -32.16 3.11
C GLU A 8 9.47 -31.49 4.45
N LYS A 9 10.04 -30.31 4.72
CA LYS A 9 9.77 -29.50 5.92
C LYS A 9 9.00 -28.21 5.60
N THR A 10 8.49 -28.08 4.39
CA THR A 10 7.70 -26.93 3.96
C THR A 10 6.21 -27.23 4.08
N TYR A 11 5.45 -26.22 4.50
CA TYR A 11 3.99 -26.25 4.53
C TYR A 11 3.44 -25.25 3.52
N GLY A 12 2.38 -25.64 2.81
CA GLY A 12 1.68 -24.80 1.85
C GLY A 12 0.35 -24.31 2.41
N LEU A 13 0.03 -23.02 2.25
CA LEU A 13 -1.34 -22.51 2.34
C LEU A 13 -1.70 -21.90 0.98
N ILE A 14 -2.51 -22.62 0.21
CA ILE A 14 -2.78 -22.29 -1.19
C ILE A 14 -4.27 -21.98 -1.33
N VAL A 15 -4.58 -20.73 -1.65
CA VAL A 15 -5.95 -20.21 -1.67
C VAL A 15 -6.32 -19.72 -3.07
N GLY A 16 -7.43 -20.20 -3.61
CA GLY A 16 -7.98 -19.78 -4.90
C GLY A 16 -9.48 -19.59 -4.84
N ILE A 17 -9.97 -18.38 -5.08
CA ILE A 17 -11.38 -18.03 -4.91
C ILE A 17 -11.94 -17.46 -6.20
N GLU A 18 -12.84 -18.21 -6.82
CA GLU A 18 -13.53 -17.81 -8.07
C GLU A 18 -15.01 -17.54 -7.84
N ASN A 19 -15.63 -18.35 -6.99
CA ASN A 19 -17.04 -18.23 -6.63
C ASN A 19 -17.20 -17.54 -5.28
N TYR A 20 -17.98 -16.45 -5.26
CA TYR A 20 -18.31 -15.67 -4.07
C TYR A 20 -19.80 -15.75 -3.79
N GLN A 21 -20.21 -15.63 -2.52
CA GLN A 21 -21.63 -15.52 -2.18
C GLN A 21 -22.30 -14.34 -2.90
N ALA A 22 -21.59 -13.22 -3.09
CA ALA A 22 -21.95 -12.22 -4.09
C ALA A 22 -21.54 -12.69 -5.50
N THR A 23 -22.42 -13.38 -6.20
CA THR A 23 -22.14 -13.99 -7.52
C THR A 23 -21.66 -13.00 -8.59
N ASN A 24 -21.98 -11.71 -8.46
CA ASN A 24 -21.48 -10.66 -9.35
C ASN A 24 -20.00 -10.29 -9.12
N TRP A 25 -19.35 -10.91 -8.13
CA TRP A 25 -17.90 -10.82 -7.89
C TRP A 25 -17.17 -12.05 -8.41
N ASN A 26 -17.86 -12.99 -9.05
CA ASN A 26 -17.21 -14.17 -9.58
C ASN A 26 -16.13 -13.82 -10.61
N VAL A 27 -15.01 -14.52 -10.54
CA VAL A 27 -13.84 -14.32 -11.40
C VAL A 27 -13.22 -15.66 -11.72
N ASP A 28 -12.96 -15.93 -13.00
CA ASP A 28 -12.34 -17.20 -13.43
C ASP A 28 -10.81 -17.07 -13.44
N GLY A 29 -10.10 -18.13 -13.03
CA GLY A 29 -8.64 -18.20 -13.00
C GLY A 29 -8.00 -18.43 -11.63
N PRO A 30 -8.46 -17.79 -10.53
CA PRO A 30 -7.86 -18.01 -9.22
C PRO A 30 -7.72 -19.47 -8.75
N VAL A 31 -8.68 -20.35 -9.05
CA VAL A 31 -8.53 -21.78 -8.70
C VAL A 31 -7.51 -22.48 -9.60
N HIS A 32 -7.45 -22.12 -10.88
CA HIS A 32 -6.41 -22.62 -11.79
C HIS A 32 -5.02 -22.24 -11.30
N ASP A 33 -4.82 -20.99 -10.88
CA ASP A 33 -3.53 -20.54 -10.35
C ASP A 33 -3.19 -21.25 -9.03
N ALA A 34 -4.14 -21.37 -8.11
CA ALA A 34 -3.95 -22.10 -6.86
C ALA A 34 -3.51 -23.55 -7.12
N ILE A 35 -4.16 -24.26 -8.04
CA ILE A 35 -3.79 -25.63 -8.40
C ILE A 35 -2.39 -25.69 -9.03
N LYS A 36 -2.04 -24.76 -9.91
CA LYS A 36 -0.68 -24.70 -10.50
C LYS A 36 0.40 -24.45 -9.44
N PHE A 37 0.15 -23.63 -8.42
CA PHE A 37 1.09 -23.43 -7.31
C PHE A 37 1.18 -24.65 -6.39
N ALA A 38 0.05 -25.33 -6.11
CA ALA A 38 0.06 -26.56 -5.35
C ALA A 38 0.81 -27.68 -6.09
N ASP A 39 0.57 -27.82 -7.40
CA ASP A 39 1.26 -28.77 -8.28
C ASP A 39 2.77 -28.49 -8.33
N TRP A 40 3.15 -27.21 -8.43
CA TRP A 40 4.55 -26.82 -8.33
C TRP A 40 5.17 -27.27 -7.00
N LEU A 41 4.52 -27.02 -5.86
CA LEU A 41 5.03 -27.49 -4.55
C LEU A 41 5.19 -29.02 -4.49
N LEU A 42 4.22 -29.77 -5.01
CA LEU A 42 4.30 -31.23 -5.11
C LEU A 42 5.49 -31.67 -5.99
N SER A 43 5.68 -31.02 -7.14
CA SER A 43 6.79 -31.31 -8.07
C SER A 43 8.17 -31.09 -7.45
N GLN A 44 8.25 -30.20 -6.45
CA GLN A 44 9.46 -29.92 -5.70
C GLN A 44 9.68 -30.87 -4.52
N GLY A 45 8.73 -31.79 -4.25
CA GLY A 45 8.82 -32.77 -3.17
C GLY A 45 8.19 -32.33 -1.86
N VAL A 46 7.35 -31.28 -1.84
CA VAL A 46 6.55 -30.94 -0.66
C VAL A 46 5.47 -32.01 -0.45
N PRO A 47 5.34 -32.63 0.74
CA PRO A 47 4.36 -33.67 0.98
C PRO A 47 2.92 -33.19 0.81
N THR A 48 2.07 -34.03 0.22
CA THR A 48 0.63 -33.77 0.02
C THR A 48 -0.06 -33.33 1.32
N ASP A 49 0.21 -33.99 2.44
CA ASP A 49 -0.35 -33.68 3.77
C ASP A 49 0.08 -32.31 4.34
N ASN A 50 1.19 -31.75 3.83
CA ASN A 50 1.70 -30.44 4.27
C ASN A 50 1.06 -29.27 3.50
N ILE A 51 0.29 -29.53 2.45
CA ILE A 51 -0.33 -28.49 1.63
C ILE A 51 -1.81 -28.37 1.99
N LYS A 52 -2.19 -27.20 2.51
CA LYS A 52 -3.57 -26.82 2.77
C LYS A 52 -4.12 -26.10 1.56
N LEU A 53 -4.95 -26.81 0.79
CA LEU A 53 -5.59 -26.28 -0.40
C LEU A 53 -6.99 -25.77 -0.05
N CYS A 54 -7.22 -24.46 -0.18
CA CYS A 54 -8.48 -23.80 0.13
C CYS A 54 -9.07 -23.20 -1.15
N LEU A 55 -10.17 -23.76 -1.66
CA LEU A 55 -10.71 -23.37 -2.96
C LEU A 55 -12.18 -22.95 -2.87
N SER A 56 -12.60 -22.11 -3.82
CA SER A 56 -14.01 -21.84 -4.12
C SER A 56 -14.19 -21.79 -5.64
N PRO A 57 -14.29 -22.94 -6.32
CA PRO A 57 -14.34 -23.00 -7.78
C PRO A 57 -15.68 -22.52 -8.34
N LEU A 58 -15.64 -21.98 -9.56
CA LEU A 58 -16.84 -21.90 -10.38
C LEU A 58 -17.31 -23.31 -10.75
N THR A 59 -18.62 -23.46 -10.99
CA THR A 59 -19.22 -24.76 -11.33
C THR A 59 -18.48 -25.46 -12.48
N GLU A 60 -18.09 -24.71 -13.51
CA GLU A 60 -17.34 -25.21 -14.69
C GLU A 60 -15.93 -25.73 -14.37
N ASN A 61 -15.32 -25.25 -13.29
CA ASN A 61 -13.98 -25.65 -12.85
C ASN A 61 -14.01 -26.79 -11.81
N SER A 62 -15.20 -27.33 -11.46
CA SER A 62 -15.32 -28.39 -10.44
C SER A 62 -14.54 -29.66 -10.80
N THR A 63 -14.50 -30.02 -12.10
CA THR A 63 -13.75 -31.20 -12.56
C THR A 63 -12.24 -31.06 -12.36
N LEU A 64 -11.71 -29.84 -12.50
CA LEU A 64 -10.29 -29.57 -12.25
C LEU A 64 -9.95 -29.84 -10.78
N VAL A 65 -10.81 -29.38 -9.86
CA VAL A 65 -10.62 -29.59 -8.41
C VAL A 65 -10.76 -31.07 -8.05
N ASN A 66 -11.79 -31.76 -8.56
CA ASN A 66 -12.06 -33.17 -8.24
C ASN A 66 -10.96 -34.13 -8.74
N ASN A 67 -10.22 -33.73 -9.79
CA ASN A 67 -9.14 -34.54 -10.35
C ASN A 67 -7.77 -34.24 -9.72
N PHE A 68 -7.68 -33.23 -8.84
CA PHE A 68 -6.42 -32.88 -8.19
C PHE A 68 -6.17 -33.76 -6.97
N GLU A 69 -4.91 -34.11 -6.72
CA GLU A 69 -4.53 -35.07 -5.66
C GLU A 69 -4.88 -34.59 -4.25
N ILE A 70 -4.86 -33.27 -4.03
CA ILE A 70 -5.08 -32.67 -2.71
C ILE A 70 -6.56 -32.35 -2.53
N THR A 71 -7.17 -32.91 -1.48
CA THR A 71 -8.55 -32.55 -1.11
C THR A 71 -8.62 -31.07 -0.70
N SER A 72 -9.44 -30.30 -1.40
CA SER A 72 -9.64 -28.88 -1.09
C SER A 72 -10.66 -28.65 0.03
N THR A 73 -10.45 -27.64 0.86
CA THR A 73 -11.42 -27.10 1.82
C THR A 73 -12.08 -25.83 1.27
N PRO A 74 -13.36 -25.53 1.54
CA PRO A 74 -13.97 -24.27 1.12
C PRO A 74 -13.23 -23.06 1.67
N ALA A 75 -12.89 -22.09 0.82
CA ALA A 75 -12.14 -20.87 1.17
C ALA A 75 -12.99 -19.79 1.88
N THR A 76 -13.75 -20.17 2.91
CA THR A 76 -14.52 -19.24 3.76
C THR A 76 -13.63 -18.57 4.80
N GLU A 77 -14.03 -17.41 5.32
CA GLU A 77 -13.28 -16.69 6.36
C GLU A 77 -13.01 -17.57 7.58
N GLN A 78 -14.02 -18.33 8.03
CA GLN A 78 -13.90 -19.18 9.21
C GLN A 78 -12.96 -20.38 8.96
N ASN A 79 -13.08 -21.06 7.82
CA ASN A 79 -12.19 -22.18 7.51
C ASN A 79 -10.74 -21.73 7.39
N LEU A 80 -10.49 -20.60 6.71
CA LEU A 80 -9.15 -20.02 6.58
C LEU A 80 -8.60 -19.63 7.95
N PHE A 81 -9.42 -18.99 8.80
CA PHE A 81 -9.02 -18.65 10.15
C PHE A 81 -8.62 -19.90 10.94
N ASP A 82 -9.44 -20.94 10.95
CA ASP A 82 -9.18 -22.17 11.71
C ASP A 82 -7.96 -22.93 11.20
N ILE A 83 -7.76 -23.01 9.88
CA ILE A 83 -6.55 -23.60 9.29
C ILE A 83 -5.30 -22.85 9.74
N ILE A 84 -5.34 -21.52 9.74
CA ILE A 84 -4.20 -20.69 10.14
C ILE A 84 -3.94 -20.79 11.65
N THR A 85 -4.97 -20.63 12.49
CA THR A 85 -4.81 -20.49 13.94
C THR A 85 -4.76 -21.81 14.68
N ASN A 86 -5.45 -22.85 14.21
CA ASN A 86 -5.63 -24.10 14.96
C ASN A 86 -4.77 -25.24 14.37
N ASP A 87 -4.42 -25.20 13.08
CA ASP A 87 -3.60 -26.22 12.43
C ASP A 87 -2.18 -25.74 12.12
N LEU A 88 -2.01 -24.81 11.16
CA LEU A 88 -0.71 -24.36 10.69
C LEU A 88 0.15 -23.71 11.78
N SER A 89 -0.47 -22.96 12.70
CA SER A 89 0.22 -22.34 13.84
C SER A 89 1.00 -23.35 14.70
N GLN A 90 0.53 -24.60 14.73
CA GLN A 90 1.08 -25.66 15.56
C GLN A 90 2.15 -26.50 14.87
N LYS A 91 2.36 -26.34 13.56
CA LYS A 91 3.33 -27.14 12.78
C LYS A 91 4.76 -26.69 13.00
N THR A 92 5.69 -27.63 13.04
CA THR A 92 7.13 -27.37 13.19
C THR A 92 7.85 -27.65 11.87
N GLY A 93 7.66 -26.74 10.90
CA GLY A 93 8.34 -26.73 9.61
C GLY A 93 9.43 -25.65 9.50
N GLU A 94 10.14 -25.65 8.37
CA GLU A 94 11.20 -24.67 8.06
C GLU A 94 10.65 -23.45 7.29
N LEU A 95 9.62 -23.65 6.45
CA LEU A 95 9.02 -22.63 5.59
C LEU A 95 7.49 -22.79 5.53
N LEU A 96 6.78 -21.67 5.56
CA LEU A 96 5.40 -21.56 5.11
C LEU A 96 5.40 -20.87 3.74
N PHE A 97 4.94 -21.56 2.71
CA PHE A 97 4.68 -20.99 1.40
C PHE A 97 3.19 -20.69 1.28
N MET A 98 2.83 -19.41 1.20
CA MET A 98 1.45 -18.95 1.07
C MET A 98 1.22 -18.38 -0.32
N PHE A 99 0.24 -18.91 -1.02
CA PHE A 99 -0.29 -18.31 -2.24
C PHE A 99 -1.76 -17.96 -2.04
N TRP A 100 -2.15 -16.74 -2.45
CA TRP A 100 -3.53 -16.29 -2.44
C TRP A 100 -3.91 -15.71 -3.79
N ALA A 101 -5.00 -16.20 -4.39
CA ALA A 101 -5.62 -15.59 -5.56
C ALA A 101 -7.12 -15.34 -5.33
N GLY A 102 -7.56 -14.12 -5.61
CA GLY A 102 -8.95 -13.70 -5.53
C GLY A 102 -9.11 -12.19 -5.42
N HIS A 103 -10.28 -11.73 -4.97
CA HIS A 103 -10.51 -10.31 -4.71
C HIS A 103 -9.75 -9.80 -3.50
N GLY A 104 -9.29 -8.57 -3.62
CA GLY A 104 -8.72 -7.80 -2.53
C GLY A 104 -8.99 -6.32 -2.71
N LEU A 105 -8.77 -5.58 -1.65
CA LEU A 105 -8.91 -4.13 -1.62
C LEU A 105 -8.04 -3.52 -0.53
N ILE A 106 -7.86 -2.21 -0.59
CA ILE A 106 -7.18 -1.44 0.44
C ILE A 106 -8.17 -0.55 1.17
N THR A 107 -8.10 -0.62 2.50
CA THR A 107 -8.90 0.25 3.35
C THR A 107 -8.26 1.63 3.48
N SER A 108 -9.00 2.59 4.03
CA SER A 108 -8.47 3.92 4.35
C SER A 108 -7.25 3.89 5.30
N GLU A 109 -7.11 2.80 6.07
CA GLU A 109 -5.96 2.50 6.94
C GLU A 109 -4.70 2.10 6.15
N ARG A 110 -4.78 2.01 4.82
CA ARG A 110 -3.76 1.41 3.96
C ARG A 110 -3.50 -0.08 4.26
N ASN A 111 -4.47 -0.75 4.89
CA ASN A 111 -4.41 -2.17 5.15
C ASN A 111 -5.04 -2.95 4.00
N ARG A 112 -4.38 -4.03 3.57
CA ARG A 112 -4.92 -4.94 2.56
C ARG A 112 -5.93 -5.91 3.19
N ARG A 113 -7.03 -6.09 2.47
CA ARG A 113 -8.12 -7.02 2.82
C ARG A 113 -8.21 -8.04 1.72
N LEU A 114 -8.23 -9.31 2.10
CA LEU A 114 -8.33 -10.44 1.18
C LEU A 114 -9.73 -11.04 1.32
N LEU A 115 -10.58 -10.88 0.30
CA LEU A 115 -11.99 -11.27 0.39
C LEU A 115 -12.14 -12.80 0.30
N CYS A 116 -12.91 -13.36 1.23
CA CYS A 116 -13.17 -14.80 1.33
C CYS A 116 -14.39 -15.21 0.47
N ALA A 117 -14.56 -16.51 0.25
CA ALA A 117 -15.64 -17.05 -0.59
C ALA A 117 -17.05 -16.70 -0.08
N ASP A 118 -17.20 -16.56 1.24
CA ASP A 118 -18.43 -16.18 1.93
C ASP A 118 -18.65 -14.65 1.97
N ALA A 119 -17.86 -13.87 1.24
CA ALA A 119 -18.09 -12.44 1.08
C ALA A 119 -19.32 -12.17 0.20
N SER A 120 -20.16 -11.24 0.66
CA SER A 120 -21.39 -10.79 0.01
C SER A 120 -21.48 -9.26 0.02
N LYS A 121 -22.49 -8.70 -0.65
CA LYS A 121 -22.74 -7.25 -0.65
C LYS A 121 -23.03 -6.69 0.74
N THR A 122 -23.64 -7.49 1.61
CA THR A 122 -24.00 -7.10 2.98
C THR A 122 -22.91 -7.45 3.99
N ASN A 123 -22.19 -8.56 3.77
CA ASN A 123 -21.17 -9.05 4.68
C ASN A 123 -19.85 -9.30 3.95
N TRP A 124 -18.89 -8.40 4.13
CA TRP A 124 -17.64 -8.36 3.39
C TRP A 124 -16.56 -9.24 4.03
N GLN A 125 -16.85 -10.53 4.18
CA GLN A 125 -15.97 -11.46 4.87
C GLN A 125 -14.58 -11.49 4.24
N ASN A 126 -13.56 -11.27 5.06
CA ASN A 126 -12.21 -11.01 4.59
C ASN A 126 -11.17 -11.22 5.69
N LEU A 127 -9.92 -11.42 5.26
CA LEU A 127 -8.76 -11.47 6.15
C LEU A 127 -8.02 -10.13 6.16
N ASP A 128 -7.57 -9.69 7.35
CA ASP A 128 -6.61 -8.61 7.48
C ASP A 128 -5.19 -9.13 7.25
N LEU A 129 -4.60 -8.81 6.08
CA LEU A 129 -3.26 -9.30 5.72
C LEU A 129 -2.17 -8.81 6.68
N HIS A 130 -2.29 -7.57 7.19
CA HIS A 130 -1.32 -7.04 8.14
C HIS A 130 -1.35 -7.83 9.46
N SER A 131 -2.56 -8.09 9.98
CA SER A 131 -2.76 -8.88 11.19
C SER A 131 -2.29 -10.33 11.00
N LEU A 132 -2.51 -10.93 9.82
CA LEU A 132 -1.98 -12.24 9.49
C LEU A 132 -0.44 -12.26 9.53
N LEU A 133 0.22 -11.31 8.88
CA LEU A 133 1.68 -11.23 8.88
C LEU A 133 2.25 -11.01 10.29
N LEU A 134 1.54 -10.27 11.15
CA LEU A 134 1.89 -10.14 12.57
C LEU A 134 1.81 -11.47 13.32
N LEU A 135 0.75 -12.26 13.12
CA LEU A 135 0.64 -13.61 13.68
C LEU A 135 1.81 -14.49 13.22
N LEU A 136 2.04 -14.55 11.90
CA LEU A 136 3.09 -15.38 11.30
C LEU A 136 4.50 -15.03 11.81
N GLY A 137 4.73 -13.76 12.15
CA GLY A 137 5.99 -13.27 12.71
C GLY A 137 6.11 -13.38 14.24
N SER A 138 5.11 -13.93 14.93
CA SER A 138 5.04 -13.96 16.39
C SER A 138 5.32 -15.33 17.00
N GLU A 139 5.46 -15.37 18.32
CA GLU A 139 5.63 -16.61 19.08
C GLU A 139 4.45 -17.58 18.98
N SER A 140 3.27 -17.06 18.62
CA SER A 140 2.05 -17.83 18.39
C SER A 140 2.06 -18.64 17.09
N PHE A 141 3.09 -18.49 16.23
CA PHE A 141 3.24 -19.27 15.01
C PHE A 141 4.63 -19.93 14.99
N LYS A 142 4.68 -21.26 14.87
CA LYS A 142 5.94 -22.01 15.09
C LYS A 142 6.93 -21.88 13.93
N ILE A 143 6.49 -21.92 12.68
CA ILE A 143 7.34 -21.76 11.49
C ILE A 143 7.85 -20.32 11.41
N THR A 144 9.16 -20.12 11.23
CA THR A 144 9.78 -18.78 11.31
C THR A 144 10.04 -18.11 9.96
N HIS A 145 10.11 -18.86 8.86
CA HIS A 145 10.29 -18.30 7.52
C HIS A 145 8.98 -18.38 6.74
N GLN A 146 8.60 -17.29 6.09
CA GLN A 146 7.40 -17.25 5.26
C GLN A 146 7.65 -16.57 3.92
N ILE A 147 7.09 -17.16 2.87
CA ILE A 147 6.95 -16.53 1.55
C ILE A 147 5.45 -16.37 1.31
N CYS A 148 5.02 -15.15 1.05
CA CYS A 148 3.62 -14.80 0.81
C CYS A 148 3.49 -14.19 -0.57
N ILE A 149 2.75 -14.83 -1.46
CA ILE A 149 2.48 -14.38 -2.82
C ILE A 149 0.98 -14.11 -2.93
N VAL A 150 0.61 -12.87 -3.26
CA VAL A 150 -0.79 -12.43 -3.24
C VAL A 150 -1.19 -11.82 -4.59
N GLU A 151 -1.99 -12.57 -5.34
CA GLU A 151 -2.74 -12.14 -6.50
C GLU A 151 -4.09 -11.58 -6.08
N ALA A 152 -4.11 -10.28 -5.79
CA ALA A 152 -5.33 -9.56 -5.48
C ALA A 152 -5.22 -8.09 -5.86
N CYS A 153 -6.36 -7.46 -6.14
CA CYS A 153 -6.44 -6.02 -6.31
C CYS A 153 -6.12 -5.28 -5.00
N ALA A 154 -5.75 -4.02 -5.12
CA ALA A 154 -5.47 -3.13 -4.01
C ALA A 154 -6.12 -1.75 -4.19
N ASN A 155 -7.24 -1.72 -4.92
CA ASN A 155 -8.08 -0.54 -5.10
C ASN A 155 -8.52 0.00 -3.76
N TYR A 156 -8.59 1.33 -3.64
CA TYR A 156 -9.14 1.93 -2.46
C TYR A 156 -10.64 1.60 -2.36
N LEU A 157 -11.05 1.16 -1.17
CA LEU A 157 -12.43 0.80 -0.84
C LEU A 157 -13.44 1.92 -1.21
N LEU A 158 -12.98 3.18 -1.13
CA LEU A 158 -13.74 4.40 -1.37
C LEU A 158 -14.08 4.62 -2.86
N GLU A 159 -13.38 3.99 -3.80
CA GLU A 159 -13.58 4.16 -5.26
C GLU A 159 -14.79 3.39 -5.82
N SER A 160 -15.74 2.97 -4.98
CA SER A 160 -16.83 2.09 -5.40
C SER A 160 -18.15 2.42 -4.72
N ASN A 161 -19.10 2.92 -5.51
CA ASN A 161 -20.47 3.20 -5.09
C ASN A 161 -21.09 2.00 -4.33
N GLY A 162 -21.52 2.24 -3.09
CA GLY A 162 -22.22 1.25 -2.26
C GLY A 162 -21.33 0.33 -1.41
N ARG A 163 -20.03 0.61 -1.26
CA ARG A 163 -19.13 -0.12 -0.35
C ARG A 163 -19.06 0.53 1.04
N PRO A 164 -18.84 -0.23 2.13
CA PRO A 164 -18.66 0.33 3.47
C PRO A 164 -17.41 1.21 3.51
N THR A 165 -17.47 2.35 4.21
CA THR A 165 -16.33 3.28 4.33
C THR A 165 -15.30 2.86 5.40
N ASN A 166 -15.69 1.96 6.31
CA ASN A 166 -14.80 1.32 7.28
C ASN A 166 -14.94 -0.19 7.17
N LEU A 167 -14.05 -0.82 6.41
CA LEU A 167 -13.98 -2.27 6.28
C LEU A 167 -13.00 -2.84 7.31
N GLY A 168 -13.56 -3.46 8.35
CA GLY A 168 -12.79 -4.32 9.25
C GLY A 168 -12.22 -5.54 8.52
N GLY A 169 -11.64 -6.47 9.25
CA GLY A 169 -11.22 -7.75 8.70
C GLY A 169 -11.01 -8.73 9.83
N LYS A 170 -11.04 -10.02 9.52
CA LYS A 170 -10.71 -11.05 10.50
C LYS A 170 -9.29 -10.82 10.97
N GLN A 171 -9.16 -10.43 12.24
CA GLN A 171 -7.89 -10.23 12.90
C GLN A 171 -7.40 -11.53 13.51
N PHE A 172 -6.08 -11.70 13.49
CA PHE A 172 -5.40 -12.86 14.02
C PHE A 172 -4.75 -12.52 15.37
N PRO A 173 -4.94 -13.37 16.39
CA PRO A 173 -4.34 -13.16 17.70
C PRO A 173 -2.82 -13.39 17.62
N SER A 174 -2.03 -12.32 17.51
CA SER A 174 -0.57 -12.39 17.49
C SER A 174 0.01 -12.36 18.91
N GLY A 175 0.99 -13.22 19.18
CA GLY A 175 1.79 -13.18 20.41
C GLY A 175 2.94 -12.18 20.32
N LYS A 176 3.97 -12.33 21.17
CA LYS A 176 5.18 -11.49 21.06
C LYS A 176 5.89 -11.73 19.72
N PRO A 177 6.32 -10.67 19.00
CA PRO A 177 7.15 -10.78 17.80
C PRO A 177 8.43 -11.58 18.02
N ARG A 178 8.89 -12.29 16.98
CA ARG A 178 10.16 -13.03 16.99
C ARG A 178 11.25 -12.29 16.23
N LYS A 179 12.43 -12.20 16.84
CA LYS A 179 13.64 -11.65 16.18
C LYS A 179 14.15 -12.49 15.02
N ASN A 180 13.91 -13.81 15.07
CA ASN A 180 14.40 -14.74 14.05
C ASN A 180 13.38 -15.02 12.92
N SER A 181 12.18 -14.43 12.96
CA SER A 181 11.22 -14.60 11.85
C SER A 181 11.67 -13.81 10.62
N GLN A 182 11.47 -14.36 9.41
CA GLN A 182 11.76 -13.69 8.15
C GLN A 182 10.58 -13.86 7.21
N GLN A 183 10.15 -12.75 6.61
CA GLN A 183 9.02 -12.71 5.69
C GLN A 183 9.44 -12.08 4.37
N PHE A 184 9.11 -12.76 3.27
CA PHE A 184 9.07 -12.16 1.95
C PHE A 184 7.63 -12.09 1.48
N VAL A 185 7.16 -10.89 1.15
CA VAL A 185 5.79 -10.69 0.67
C VAL A 185 5.85 -10.07 -0.72
N LEU A 186 5.27 -10.76 -1.70
CA LEU A 186 5.14 -10.33 -3.09
C LEU A 186 3.66 -10.13 -3.41
N LEU A 187 3.32 -8.93 -3.83
CA LEU A 187 1.97 -8.49 -4.08
C LEU A 187 1.81 -8.13 -5.54
N ALA A 188 0.70 -8.54 -6.13
CA ALA A 188 0.41 -8.31 -7.54
C ALA A 188 0.27 -6.83 -7.93
N THR A 189 -0.07 -5.97 -6.98
CA THR A 189 -0.48 -4.58 -7.21
C THR A 189 0.06 -3.61 -6.16
N ARG A 190 0.31 -2.37 -6.57
CA ARG A 190 0.46 -1.24 -5.65
C ARG A 190 -0.88 -0.85 -5.04
N GLU A 191 -0.81 -0.05 -4.00
CA GLU A 191 -2.00 0.57 -3.47
C GLU A 191 -2.67 1.44 -4.54
N GLY A 192 -3.99 1.29 -4.69
CA GLY A 192 -4.78 1.97 -5.73
C GLY A 192 -4.86 1.22 -7.07
N GLU A 193 -4.20 0.07 -7.24
CA GLU A 193 -4.17 -0.64 -8.52
C GLU A 193 -5.04 -1.90 -8.59
N LYS A 194 -5.39 -2.26 -9.83
CA LYS A 194 -6.15 -3.47 -10.18
C LYS A 194 -5.23 -4.57 -10.67
N ALA A 195 -5.39 -5.76 -10.10
CA ALA A 195 -4.80 -6.98 -10.65
C ALA A 195 -5.52 -7.33 -11.96
N ARG A 196 -4.77 -7.77 -12.97
CA ARG A 196 -5.25 -8.07 -14.32
C ARG A 196 -5.16 -9.57 -14.58
N VAL A 197 -6.17 -10.08 -15.27
CA VAL A 197 -6.30 -11.51 -15.61
C VAL A 197 -6.09 -11.70 -17.11
N ASN A 198 -5.37 -12.76 -17.47
CA ASN A 198 -5.30 -13.32 -18.80
C ASN A 198 -6.46 -14.31 -18.99
N SER A 199 -7.60 -13.80 -19.47
CA SER A 199 -8.84 -14.59 -19.57
C SER A 199 -8.73 -15.80 -20.51
N SER A 200 -7.89 -15.75 -21.55
CA SER A 200 -7.69 -16.90 -22.46
C SER A 200 -6.96 -18.06 -21.80
N GLU A 201 -6.11 -17.77 -20.81
CA GLU A 201 -5.30 -18.79 -20.11
C GLU A 201 -5.83 -19.08 -18.69
N LYS A 202 -6.93 -18.45 -18.30
CA LYS A 202 -7.55 -18.56 -16.97
C LYS A 202 -6.50 -18.39 -15.86
N THR A 203 -5.73 -17.30 -15.91
CA THR A 203 -4.62 -17.03 -14.97
C THR A 203 -4.44 -15.54 -14.75
N GLY A 204 -4.02 -15.13 -13.57
CA GLY A 204 -3.52 -13.77 -13.34
C GLY A 204 -2.20 -13.54 -14.07
N TYR A 205 -2.01 -12.37 -14.70
CA TYR A 205 -0.72 -12.06 -15.35
C TYR A 205 0.44 -12.10 -14.32
N PHE A 206 0.18 -11.72 -13.07
CA PHE A 206 1.18 -11.74 -12.01
C PHE A 206 1.47 -13.17 -11.56
N SER A 207 0.42 -13.96 -11.31
CA SER A 207 0.55 -15.38 -10.96
C SER A 207 1.30 -16.17 -12.02
N GLN A 208 1.03 -15.91 -13.30
CA GLN A 208 1.77 -16.47 -14.43
C GLN A 208 3.26 -16.09 -14.39
N ALA A 209 3.56 -14.79 -14.29
CA ALA A 209 4.92 -14.30 -14.25
C ALA A 209 5.72 -14.90 -13.07
N VAL A 210 5.09 -15.02 -11.91
CA VAL A 210 5.71 -15.65 -10.74
C VAL A 210 6.03 -17.12 -11.01
N ARG A 211 5.08 -17.89 -11.58
CA ARG A 211 5.31 -19.31 -11.90
C ARG A 211 6.45 -19.49 -12.92
N GLU A 212 6.49 -18.66 -13.96
CA GLU A 212 7.57 -18.67 -14.96
C GLU A 212 8.92 -18.35 -14.31
N ALA A 213 8.98 -17.32 -13.46
CA ALA A 213 10.17 -16.97 -12.71
C ALA A 213 10.63 -18.11 -11.77
N LEU A 214 9.70 -18.77 -11.07
CA LEU A 214 10.00 -19.91 -10.20
C LEU A 214 10.52 -21.14 -10.97
N ALA A 215 10.05 -21.36 -12.19
CA ALA A 215 10.45 -22.51 -13.02
C ALA A 215 11.93 -22.45 -13.47
N HIS A 216 12.58 -21.29 -13.37
CA HIS A 216 14.00 -21.11 -13.72
C HIS A 216 14.98 -21.52 -12.60
N HIS A 217 14.47 -22.00 -11.47
CA HIS A 217 15.29 -22.26 -10.30
C HIS A 217 15.03 -23.65 -9.72
N ASP A 218 16.11 -24.30 -9.27
CA ASP A 218 15.99 -25.45 -8.36
C ASP A 218 15.42 -24.98 -7.01
N TRP A 219 14.87 -25.93 -6.23
CA TRP A 219 14.11 -25.68 -5.01
C TRP A 219 14.64 -24.52 -4.13
N LEU A 220 13.69 -23.63 -3.84
CA LEU A 220 13.72 -22.35 -3.11
C LEU A 220 14.64 -21.26 -3.68
N PRO A 221 14.16 -20.47 -4.67
CA PRO A 221 14.92 -19.36 -5.23
C PRO A 221 15.08 -18.17 -4.28
N ASP A 222 16.07 -17.32 -4.56
CA ASP A 222 16.10 -15.98 -3.96
C ASP A 222 14.90 -15.19 -4.51
N MET A 223 13.92 -14.96 -3.63
CA MET A 223 12.69 -14.31 -4.02
C MET A 223 12.88 -12.86 -4.52
N LYS A 224 14.02 -12.23 -4.25
CA LYS A 224 14.38 -10.96 -4.91
C LYS A 224 14.54 -11.16 -6.42
N VAL A 225 15.27 -12.20 -6.83
CA VAL A 225 15.50 -12.53 -8.24
C VAL A 225 14.17 -12.88 -8.92
N VAL A 226 13.31 -13.64 -8.24
CA VAL A 226 11.95 -13.94 -8.72
C VAL A 226 11.17 -12.65 -8.92
N ALA A 227 11.16 -11.75 -7.94
CA ALA A 227 10.44 -10.49 -8.06
C ALA A 227 10.98 -9.61 -9.17
N ASP A 228 12.30 -9.50 -9.32
CA ASP A 228 12.94 -8.71 -10.39
C ASP A 228 12.60 -9.27 -11.78
N HIS A 229 12.54 -10.60 -11.95
CA HIS A 229 12.09 -11.23 -13.18
C HIS A 229 10.61 -10.93 -13.47
N VAL A 230 9.74 -11.07 -12.47
CA VAL A 230 8.31 -10.74 -12.58
C VAL A 230 8.12 -9.29 -13.02
N LYS A 231 8.88 -8.36 -12.45
CA LYS A 231 8.84 -6.94 -12.81
C LYS A 231 9.24 -6.71 -14.27
N GLN A 232 10.36 -7.29 -14.71
CA GLN A 232 10.82 -7.19 -16.10
C GLN A 232 9.78 -7.70 -17.11
N GLN A 233 9.06 -8.76 -16.77
CA GLN A 233 7.97 -9.24 -17.63
C GLN A 233 6.82 -8.22 -17.71
N PHE A 234 6.43 -7.60 -16.60
CA PHE A 234 5.36 -6.59 -16.58
C PHE A 234 5.71 -5.34 -17.40
N ASP A 235 6.97 -4.93 -17.44
CA ASP A 235 7.47 -3.84 -18.29
C ASP A 235 7.23 -4.13 -19.76
N SER A 236 7.46 -5.39 -20.17
CA SER A 236 7.24 -5.82 -21.55
C SER A 236 5.75 -5.95 -21.92
N LEU A 237 4.89 -6.25 -20.93
CA LEU A 237 3.46 -6.48 -21.14
C LEU A 237 2.61 -5.20 -21.15
N ASN A 238 3.22 -4.04 -20.82
CA ASN A 238 2.57 -2.72 -20.72
C ASN A 238 1.20 -2.78 -20.02
N LYS A 239 1.15 -3.47 -18.87
CA LYS A 239 -0.06 -3.58 -18.06
C LYS A 239 -0.09 -2.43 -17.05
N GLN A 240 -1.25 -1.81 -16.86
CA GLN A 240 -1.50 -0.88 -15.75
C GLN A 240 -1.66 -1.66 -14.43
N GLN A 241 -0.60 -2.33 -14.00
CA GLN A 241 -0.50 -3.13 -12.78
C GLN A 241 0.98 -3.30 -12.45
N LEU A 242 1.36 -3.07 -11.20
CA LEU A 242 2.75 -3.06 -10.79
C LEU A 242 3.00 -3.95 -9.57
N PRO A 243 3.69 -5.09 -9.78
CA PRO A 243 4.08 -5.96 -8.68
C PRO A 243 4.98 -5.24 -7.68
N THR A 244 4.68 -5.39 -6.39
CA THR A 244 5.48 -4.83 -5.30
C THR A 244 5.92 -5.93 -4.36
N TYR A 245 7.04 -5.74 -3.67
CA TYR A 245 7.44 -6.63 -2.61
C TYR A 245 7.99 -5.89 -1.41
N PHE A 246 7.97 -6.55 -0.27
CA PHE A 246 8.71 -6.12 0.88
C PHE A 246 9.31 -7.27 1.67
N TYR A 247 10.43 -6.96 2.30
CA TYR A 247 11.06 -7.78 3.32
C TYR A 247 10.62 -7.26 4.67
N ARG A 248 10.38 -8.16 5.62
CA ARG A 248 10.08 -7.77 7.00
C ARG A 248 11.01 -8.43 8.03
N ARG A 249 11.54 -7.61 8.94
CA ARG A 249 12.08 -7.92 10.28
C ARG A 249 12.10 -6.61 11.08
N SER A 250 11.38 -6.49 12.19
CA SER A 250 11.82 -7.14 13.46
C SER A 250 10.97 -6.73 14.70
N TRP A 251 11.44 -7.05 15.93
CA TRP A 251 11.92 -5.98 16.84
C TRP A 251 13.38 -6.27 17.26
N ASP A 252 14.32 -5.58 16.63
CA ASP A 252 15.74 -5.46 16.94
C ASP A 252 16.64 -6.63 16.58
N GLY A 253 16.60 -6.91 15.27
CA GLY A 253 17.66 -7.52 14.49
C GLY A 253 17.50 -7.18 13.00
N ASP A 254 17.12 -5.92 12.73
CA ASP A 254 16.16 -5.43 11.72
C ASP A 254 16.56 -5.55 10.26
N ILE A 255 15.59 -5.88 9.39
CA ILE A 255 15.48 -5.33 8.03
C ILE A 255 14.00 -5.35 7.61
N ASP A 256 13.37 -4.17 7.54
CA ASP A 256 12.14 -3.92 6.79
C ASP A 256 12.50 -3.12 5.51
N VAL A 257 12.51 -3.75 4.33
CA VAL A 257 12.64 -2.99 3.06
C VAL A 257 11.34 -3.07 2.29
N TYR A 258 10.63 -1.95 2.23
CA TYR A 258 9.45 -1.75 1.40
C TYR A 258 9.87 -1.21 0.04
N HIS A 259 9.57 -1.93 -1.04
CA HIS A 259 9.74 -1.43 -2.40
C HIS A 259 8.37 -1.07 -2.97
N PRO A 260 7.89 0.17 -2.73
CA PRO A 260 6.61 0.63 -3.28
C PRO A 260 6.61 0.61 -4.80
N ASN A 261 7.81 0.70 -5.40
CA ASN A 261 8.04 0.76 -6.82
C ASN A 261 9.29 -0.10 -7.18
N PRO A 262 9.17 -1.12 -8.05
CA PRO A 262 10.28 -1.72 -8.77
C PRO A 262 11.26 -0.78 -9.46
N PHE A 263 10.75 0.32 -9.99
CA PHE A 263 11.49 1.22 -10.82
C PHE A 263 12.29 2.15 -9.94
N GLU A 264 13.55 2.32 -10.30
CA GLU A 264 14.53 3.25 -9.75
C GLU A 264 14.12 4.73 -9.98
N VAL A 265 12.84 5.08 -9.80
CA VAL A 265 12.36 6.45 -9.90
C VAL A 265 12.77 7.18 -8.62
N ALA A 266 13.94 7.81 -8.66
CA ALA A 266 14.44 8.74 -7.65
C ALA A 266 13.34 9.63 -7.08
N HIS A 267 13.17 9.58 -5.75
CA HIS A 267 12.19 10.41 -5.04
C HIS A 267 12.64 10.68 -3.59
N ASN A 268 12.13 11.76 -3.01
CA ASN A 268 12.25 12.09 -1.58
C ASN A 268 10.88 12.51 -1.00
N ILE A 269 9.79 11.94 -1.54
CA ILE A 269 8.42 12.21 -1.07
C ILE A 269 8.34 11.94 0.44
N PRO A 270 7.86 12.88 1.26
CA PRO A 270 7.73 12.71 2.70
C PRO A 270 6.78 11.56 3.06
N THR A 271 7.03 10.95 4.22
CA THR A 271 6.07 10.05 4.84
C THR A 271 4.81 10.84 5.23
N SER A 272 3.64 10.33 4.86
CA SER A 272 2.35 10.87 5.30
C SER A 272 2.31 10.93 6.83
N GLN A 273 1.91 12.08 7.37
CA GLN A 273 1.69 12.24 8.81
C GLN A 273 0.22 11.97 9.19
N ALA A 274 -0.65 11.86 8.20
CA ALA A 274 -2.04 11.49 8.41
C ALA A 274 -2.11 9.97 8.67
N ARG A 275 -2.60 9.58 9.85
CA ARG A 275 -2.91 8.16 10.13
C ARG A 275 -4.06 7.63 9.24
N LYS A 276 -4.83 8.55 8.67
CA LYS A 276 -6.03 8.38 7.86
C LYS A 276 -6.15 9.52 6.85
N PHE A 277 -6.22 9.16 5.57
CA PHE A 277 -6.59 10.07 4.50
C PHE A 277 -8.03 9.77 4.10
N VAL A 278 -8.90 10.78 4.13
CA VAL A 278 -10.34 10.61 3.94
C VAL A 278 -10.76 11.35 2.69
N ASP A 279 -11.60 10.68 1.92
CA ASP A 279 -12.00 10.91 0.52
C ASP A 279 -11.71 12.32 -0.04
N ARG A 280 -10.59 12.44 -0.76
CA ARG A 280 -10.26 13.58 -1.61
C ARG A 280 -10.11 13.15 -3.08
N HIS A 281 -10.94 12.21 -3.54
CA HIS A 281 -10.87 11.72 -4.93
C HIS A 281 -11.04 12.84 -5.95
N GLN A 282 -12.08 13.67 -5.79
CA GLN A 282 -12.31 14.78 -6.72
C GLN A 282 -11.13 15.79 -6.75
N PRO A 283 -10.58 16.27 -5.62
CA PRO A 283 -9.37 17.09 -5.64
C PRO A 283 -8.13 16.41 -6.27
N LEU A 284 -7.97 15.10 -6.14
CA LEU A 284 -6.87 14.35 -6.78
C LEU A 284 -7.05 14.27 -8.31
N GLU A 285 -8.26 13.99 -8.78
CA GLU A 285 -8.59 13.96 -10.21
C GLU A 285 -8.45 15.34 -10.86
N GLU A 286 -8.95 16.38 -10.18
CA GLU A 286 -8.82 17.77 -10.64
C GLU A 286 -7.35 18.19 -10.71
N LEU A 287 -6.55 17.82 -9.71
CA LEU A 287 -5.12 18.09 -9.69
C LEU A 287 -4.40 17.41 -10.86
N ASP A 288 -4.76 16.16 -11.16
CA ASP A 288 -4.18 15.41 -12.27
C ASP A 288 -4.47 16.07 -13.62
N GLN A 289 -5.74 16.39 -13.88
CA GLN A 289 -6.17 17.07 -15.11
C GLN A 289 -5.47 18.42 -15.29
N LEU A 290 -5.34 19.21 -14.22
CA LEU A 290 -4.63 20.48 -14.28
C LEU A 290 -3.14 20.30 -14.57
N LEU A 291 -2.48 19.29 -13.98
CA LEU A 291 -1.06 19.01 -14.21
C LEU A 291 -0.80 18.38 -15.58
N GLU A 292 -1.77 17.74 -16.22
CA GLU A 292 -1.68 17.34 -17.62
C GLU A 292 -1.60 18.58 -18.52
N GLN A 293 -2.52 19.53 -18.30
CA GLN A 293 -2.70 20.72 -19.15
C GLN A 293 -1.68 21.84 -18.87
N ASN A 294 -1.09 21.87 -17.66
CA ASN A 294 -0.23 22.97 -17.20
C ASN A 294 1.11 22.45 -16.68
N ASN A 295 2.17 23.28 -16.72
CA ASN A 295 3.46 22.94 -16.11
C ASN A 295 3.50 23.24 -14.60
N ILE A 296 2.66 24.17 -14.11
CA ILE A 296 2.66 24.61 -12.71
C ILE A 296 1.21 24.63 -12.23
N VAL A 297 0.94 23.95 -11.12
CA VAL A 297 -0.37 23.91 -10.45
C VAL A 297 -0.16 24.08 -8.95
N ALA A 298 -1.08 24.78 -8.30
CA ALA A 298 -1.06 24.95 -6.85
C ALA A 298 -2.23 24.26 -6.15
N ILE A 299 -2.01 23.81 -4.92
CA ILE A 299 -3.05 23.42 -3.97
C ILE A 299 -3.17 24.58 -2.98
N THR A 300 -4.34 25.20 -2.94
CA THR A 300 -4.61 26.41 -2.13
C THR A 300 -5.55 26.13 -0.98
N ASP A 301 -5.62 27.07 -0.04
CA ASP A 301 -6.51 26.99 1.11
C ASP A 301 -7.71 27.91 0.88
N ARG A 302 -8.91 27.35 0.74
CA ARG A 302 -10.14 28.15 0.59
C ARG A 302 -10.67 28.69 1.92
N THR A 303 -10.16 28.18 3.06
CA THR A 303 -10.71 28.45 4.39
C THR A 303 -9.93 29.53 5.15
N GLY A 304 -8.65 29.69 4.83
CA GLY A 304 -7.72 30.56 5.57
C GLY A 304 -7.31 30.03 6.95
N LYS A 305 -7.89 28.92 7.41
CA LYS A 305 -7.72 28.36 8.77
C LYS A 305 -6.45 27.50 8.92
N GLY A 306 -5.87 27.05 7.80
CA GLY A 306 -4.76 26.09 7.82
C GLY A 306 -5.21 24.68 8.21
N GLY A 307 -4.36 23.67 8.00
CA GLY A 307 -4.67 22.29 8.40
C GLY A 307 -5.71 21.55 7.53
N VAL A 308 -6.11 22.11 6.38
CA VAL A 308 -7.08 21.50 5.45
C VAL A 308 -6.55 20.28 4.67
N GLY A 309 -5.26 19.97 4.77
CA GLY A 309 -4.64 18.79 4.16
C GLY A 309 -3.93 19.01 2.82
N LYS A 310 -3.47 20.24 2.51
CA LYS A 310 -2.79 20.54 1.21
C LYS A 310 -1.53 19.70 0.99
N THR A 311 -0.64 19.68 1.99
CA THR A 311 0.58 18.87 1.99
C THR A 311 0.25 17.40 1.86
N GLU A 312 -0.75 16.92 2.60
CA GLU A 312 -1.19 15.52 2.51
C GLU A 312 -1.71 15.18 1.11
N LEU A 313 -2.54 16.03 0.50
CA LEU A 313 -3.02 15.85 -0.86
C LEU A 313 -1.87 15.77 -1.88
N ALA A 314 -0.84 16.62 -1.73
CA ALA A 314 0.36 16.57 -2.56
C ALA A 314 1.18 15.28 -2.35
N ILE A 315 1.31 14.79 -1.12
CA ILE A 315 1.96 13.50 -0.81
C ILE A 315 1.22 12.37 -1.53
N GLN A 316 -0.11 12.31 -1.38
CA GLN A 316 -0.94 11.26 -2.00
C GLN A 316 -0.84 11.30 -3.54
N TYR A 317 -0.93 12.48 -4.14
CA TYR A 317 -0.76 12.65 -5.59
C TYR A 317 0.63 12.18 -6.05
N SER A 318 1.68 12.60 -5.36
CA SER A 318 3.06 12.28 -5.73
C SER A 318 3.33 10.79 -5.70
N TRP A 319 2.80 10.08 -4.69
CA TRP A 319 2.87 8.62 -4.64
C TRP A 319 2.04 7.95 -5.72
N TYR A 320 0.81 8.44 -5.94
CA TYR A 320 -0.11 7.89 -6.93
C TYR A 320 0.42 8.01 -8.37
N LYS A 321 1.13 9.11 -8.68
CA LYS A 321 1.58 9.45 -10.04
C LYS A 321 3.08 9.30 -10.26
N LEU A 322 3.81 8.73 -9.32
CA LEU A 322 5.28 8.67 -9.34
C LEU A 322 5.87 8.18 -10.68
N GLU A 323 5.21 7.25 -11.34
CA GLU A 323 5.68 6.65 -12.60
C GLU A 323 5.51 7.53 -13.82
N ASP A 324 4.49 8.38 -13.81
CA ASP A 324 4.29 9.38 -14.84
C ASP A 324 5.47 10.36 -14.86
N TYR A 325 6.32 10.33 -13.83
CA TYR A 325 7.53 11.12 -13.64
C TYR A 325 8.80 10.26 -13.59
N PRO A 326 9.21 9.59 -14.68
CA PRO A 326 10.41 8.74 -14.71
C PRO A 326 11.71 9.52 -14.47
N GLY A 327 11.67 10.84 -14.65
CA GLY A 327 12.75 11.76 -14.29
C GLY A 327 12.83 12.06 -12.80
N GLY A 328 11.86 11.62 -11.99
CA GLY A 328 11.87 11.67 -10.52
C GLY A 328 10.84 12.61 -9.91
N CYS A 329 10.63 12.43 -8.61
CA CYS A 329 9.77 13.28 -7.79
C CYS A 329 10.59 13.96 -6.67
N CYS A 330 10.93 15.23 -6.86
CA CYS A 330 11.72 16.00 -5.90
C CYS A 330 10.83 16.93 -5.08
N TRP A 331 10.77 16.68 -3.78
CA TRP A 331 10.09 17.46 -2.78
C TRP A 331 11.04 18.49 -2.17
N LEU A 332 10.61 19.75 -2.18
CA LEU A 332 11.32 20.92 -1.69
C LEU A 332 10.42 21.62 -0.66
N ASN A 333 10.80 21.56 0.61
CA ASN A 333 10.05 22.21 1.69
C ASN A 333 10.64 23.59 1.96
N LEU A 334 9.83 24.65 1.82
CA LEU A 334 10.29 26.03 2.09
C LEU A 334 10.40 26.36 3.58
N GLN A 335 9.96 25.46 4.47
CA GLN A 335 10.17 25.57 5.91
C GLN A 335 11.35 24.69 6.31
N GLY A 336 12.56 25.25 6.30
CA GLY A 336 13.75 24.52 6.73
C GLY A 336 15.02 24.97 6.01
N VAL A 337 15.74 24.00 5.46
CA VAL A 337 17.00 24.17 4.71
C VAL A 337 16.73 24.93 3.39
N ASP A 338 17.72 25.64 2.86
CA ASP A 338 17.55 26.33 1.58
C ASP A 338 17.35 25.36 0.39
N ILE A 339 16.71 25.84 -0.69
CA ILE A 339 16.31 25.01 -1.83
C ILE A 339 17.52 24.42 -2.58
N VAL A 340 18.63 25.15 -2.68
CA VAL A 340 19.83 24.68 -3.41
C VAL A 340 20.45 23.48 -2.70
N THR A 341 20.52 23.55 -1.36
CA THR A 341 20.98 22.43 -0.55
C THR A 341 20.04 21.23 -0.68
N GLN A 342 18.71 21.41 -0.60
CA GLN A 342 17.76 20.31 -0.80
C GLN A 342 17.86 19.64 -2.18
N LEU A 343 18.07 20.43 -3.24
CA LEU A 343 18.30 19.89 -4.59
C LEU A 343 19.60 19.08 -4.67
N SER A 344 20.65 19.54 -3.99
CA SER A 344 21.94 18.85 -3.92
C SER A 344 21.81 17.52 -3.18
N GLU A 345 21.10 17.51 -2.04
CA GLU A 345 20.83 16.30 -1.25
C GLU A 345 20.02 15.27 -2.05
N PHE A 346 18.96 15.72 -2.74
CA PHE A 346 18.16 14.85 -3.60
C PHE A 346 19.04 14.14 -4.65
N GLN A 347 19.95 14.85 -5.29
CA GLN A 347 20.83 14.29 -6.30
C GLN A 347 21.90 13.38 -5.71
N TYR A 348 22.46 13.73 -4.55
CA TYR A 348 23.46 12.92 -3.87
C TYR A 348 22.89 11.57 -3.44
N VAL A 349 21.72 11.56 -2.79
CA VAL A 349 21.05 10.34 -2.28
C VAL A 349 20.61 9.41 -3.41
N ASN A 350 20.27 9.97 -4.56
CA ASN A 350 19.81 9.21 -5.72
C ASN A 350 20.93 8.94 -6.74
N GLU A 351 22.19 8.94 -6.29
CA GLU A 351 23.33 8.42 -7.05
C GLU A 351 23.57 9.11 -8.41
N PHE A 352 23.29 10.42 -8.50
CA PHE A 352 23.65 11.24 -9.65
C PHE A 352 25.16 11.56 -9.66
N TYR A 353 26.01 10.53 -9.77
CA TYR A 353 27.45 10.59 -9.48
C TYR A 353 28.28 11.61 -10.29
N ASP A 354 27.78 12.06 -11.46
CA ASP A 354 28.43 13.09 -12.30
C ASP A 354 27.99 14.53 -11.97
N PHE A 355 27.26 14.73 -10.87
CA PHE A 355 26.59 15.97 -10.56
C PHE A 355 27.20 16.66 -9.32
N LYS A 356 28.13 17.59 -9.55
CA LYS A 356 28.57 18.55 -8.53
C LYS A 356 28.17 19.95 -8.97
N ILE A 357 27.29 20.60 -8.21
CA ILE A 357 26.93 22.00 -8.45
C ILE A 357 28.19 22.85 -8.21
N PRO A 358 28.66 23.63 -9.19
CA PRO A 358 29.82 24.48 -8.96
C PRO A 358 29.49 25.63 -7.99
N GLU A 359 30.07 25.61 -6.79
CA GLU A 359 29.79 26.58 -5.70
C GLU A 359 30.11 28.04 -6.08
N LYS A 360 30.98 28.27 -7.06
CA LYS A 360 31.38 29.61 -7.53
C LYS A 360 30.35 30.29 -8.44
N LEU A 361 29.28 29.58 -8.83
CA LEU A 361 28.23 30.13 -9.68
C LEU A 361 27.21 30.92 -8.85
N SER A 362 26.54 31.89 -9.48
CA SER A 362 25.36 32.52 -8.88
C SER A 362 24.25 31.48 -8.67
N ILE A 363 23.34 31.70 -7.71
CA ILE A 363 22.22 30.80 -7.43
C ILE A 363 21.42 30.47 -8.70
N ALA A 364 21.09 31.47 -9.51
CA ALA A 364 20.40 31.27 -10.79
C ALA A 364 21.18 30.36 -11.76
N SER A 365 22.52 30.49 -11.79
CA SER A 365 23.38 29.64 -12.63
C SER A 365 23.52 28.23 -12.09
N GLN A 366 23.51 28.05 -10.75
CA GLN A 366 23.49 26.74 -10.11
C GLN A 366 22.18 26.01 -10.41
N LEU A 367 21.05 26.70 -10.33
CA LEU A 367 19.73 26.13 -10.65
C LEU A 367 19.60 25.79 -12.14
N ALA A 368 20.04 26.68 -13.02
CA ALA A 368 20.08 26.40 -14.46
C ALA A 368 20.96 25.18 -14.79
N TYR A 369 22.10 25.05 -14.10
CA TYR A 369 22.92 23.84 -14.17
C TYR A 369 22.13 22.61 -13.71
N CYS A 370 21.39 22.73 -12.61
CA CYS A 370 20.59 21.62 -12.10
C CYS A 370 19.52 21.13 -13.06
N TRP A 371 18.72 22.04 -13.61
CA TRP A 371 17.67 21.70 -14.56
C TRP A 371 18.23 21.09 -15.85
N LYS A 372 19.39 21.59 -16.30
CA LYS A 372 20.08 21.08 -17.50
C LYS A 372 20.64 19.68 -17.31
N LYS A 373 21.17 19.37 -16.12
CA LYS A 373 21.87 18.11 -15.82
C LYS A 373 21.00 17.04 -15.16
N TRP A 374 19.75 17.36 -14.84
CA TRP A 374 18.78 16.40 -14.33
C TRP A 374 18.65 15.20 -15.28
N ARG A 375 18.50 13.97 -14.76
CA ARG A 375 18.29 12.75 -15.59
C ARG A 375 17.10 12.91 -16.52
N GLY A 376 17.06 12.28 -17.69
CA GLY A 376 15.93 12.36 -18.63
C GLY A 376 14.57 11.93 -18.05
N GLY A 377 13.46 12.21 -18.77
CA GLY A 377 12.10 11.84 -18.36
C GLY A 377 11.24 12.99 -17.80
N LYS A 378 9.94 12.78 -17.59
CA LYS A 378 9.08 13.78 -16.93
C LYS A 378 9.45 13.87 -15.45
N VAL A 379 9.43 15.04 -14.84
CA VAL A 379 9.84 15.25 -13.43
C VAL A 379 8.71 15.95 -12.69
N LEU A 380 8.40 15.51 -11.46
CA LEU A 380 7.53 16.24 -10.55
C LEU A 380 8.39 16.98 -9.52
N LEU A 381 8.28 18.31 -9.47
CA LEU A 381 8.84 19.14 -8.41
C LEU A 381 7.71 19.57 -7.49
N VAL A 382 7.82 19.27 -6.20
CA VAL A 382 6.84 19.72 -5.21
C VAL A 382 7.45 20.81 -4.35
N PHE A 383 6.93 22.03 -4.42
CA PHE A 383 7.28 23.13 -3.52
C PHE A 383 6.23 23.19 -2.40
N ASP A 384 6.57 22.66 -1.24
CA ASP A 384 5.68 22.59 -0.08
C ASP A 384 5.87 23.80 0.85
N ASN A 385 4.77 24.24 1.47
CA ASN A 385 4.71 25.36 2.42
C ASN A 385 5.12 26.72 1.83
N VAL A 386 4.79 27.00 0.57
CA VAL A 386 5.07 28.29 -0.05
C VAL A 386 4.20 29.38 0.56
N THR A 387 4.84 30.39 1.15
CA THR A 387 4.15 31.53 1.78
C THR A 387 3.99 32.70 0.83
N ASP A 388 4.98 32.95 -0.03
CA ASP A 388 4.93 33.91 -1.13
C ASP A 388 5.51 33.28 -2.40
N ILE A 389 4.79 33.36 -3.51
CA ILE A 389 5.24 32.82 -4.80
C ILE A 389 6.54 33.48 -5.26
N LYS A 390 6.81 34.73 -4.88
CA LYS A 390 8.08 35.40 -5.18
C LYS A 390 9.28 34.64 -4.62
N GLN A 391 9.11 33.88 -3.53
CA GLN A 391 10.18 33.06 -2.94
C GLN A 391 10.64 31.92 -3.84
N ILE A 392 9.76 31.43 -4.72
CA ILE A 392 10.09 30.31 -5.61
C ILE A 392 10.37 30.72 -7.05
N GLN A 393 10.09 31.98 -7.45
CA GLN A 393 10.19 32.44 -8.84
C GLN A 393 11.54 32.14 -9.48
N ASP A 394 12.63 32.43 -8.76
CA ASP A 394 14.00 32.19 -9.23
C ASP A 394 14.38 30.70 -9.25
N TYR A 395 13.60 29.84 -8.58
CA TYR A 395 13.81 28.40 -8.43
C TYR A 395 12.95 27.56 -9.38
N LEU A 396 12.05 28.17 -10.16
CA LEU A 396 11.21 27.44 -11.09
C LEU A 396 12.03 26.89 -12.27
N PRO A 397 11.73 25.67 -12.75
CA PRO A 397 12.33 25.15 -13.95
C PRO A 397 11.86 25.94 -15.19
N PRO A 398 12.59 25.88 -16.32
CA PRO A 398 12.17 26.54 -17.56
C PRO A 398 10.76 26.14 -18.00
N MET A 399 9.96 27.11 -18.45
CA MET A 399 8.61 26.87 -18.98
C MET A 399 8.62 25.97 -20.22
N GLY A 400 7.56 25.17 -20.40
CA GLY A 400 7.44 24.23 -21.54
C GLY A 400 8.40 23.04 -21.49
N SER A 401 9.08 22.82 -20.36
CA SER A 401 9.98 21.70 -20.16
C SER A 401 9.23 20.44 -19.68
N ARG A 402 9.99 19.36 -19.51
CA ARG A 402 9.54 18.08 -18.93
C ARG A 402 9.22 18.12 -17.43
N PHE A 403 9.44 19.27 -16.78
CA PHE A 403 9.15 19.45 -15.36
C PHE A 403 7.70 19.89 -15.17
N LYS A 404 7.01 19.20 -14.27
CA LYS A 404 5.73 19.60 -13.68
C LYS A 404 6.00 20.07 -12.26
N VAL A 405 5.33 21.14 -11.86
CA VAL A 405 5.53 21.79 -10.56
C VAL A 405 4.21 21.79 -9.80
N LEU A 406 4.23 21.20 -8.61
CA LEU A 406 3.13 21.22 -7.66
C LEU A 406 3.49 22.13 -6.50
N ILE A 407 2.64 23.08 -6.17
CA ILE A 407 2.88 24.05 -5.08
C ILE A 407 1.83 23.83 -4.00
N THR A 408 2.21 23.77 -2.73
CA THR A 408 1.24 23.93 -1.63
C THR A 408 1.38 25.33 -1.04
N THR A 409 0.26 26.05 -0.92
CA THR A 409 0.30 27.43 -0.43
C THR A 409 -1.01 27.84 0.26
N ARG A 410 -0.93 28.82 1.15
CA ARG A 410 -2.11 29.49 1.71
C ARG A 410 -2.53 30.71 0.88
N SER A 411 -1.73 31.15 -0.08
CA SER A 411 -2.07 32.28 -0.94
C SER A 411 -3.22 31.90 -1.88
N SER A 412 -4.24 32.75 -1.93
CA SER A 412 -5.36 32.64 -2.87
C SER A 412 -5.13 33.43 -4.16
N GLN A 413 -4.14 34.32 -4.20
CA GLN A 413 -3.78 35.11 -5.38
C GLN A 413 -2.54 34.51 -6.02
N LEU A 414 -2.76 33.75 -7.10
CA LEU A 414 -1.71 33.03 -7.81
C LEU A 414 -1.78 33.31 -9.31
N PRO A 415 -0.63 33.39 -9.99
CA PRO A 415 -0.58 33.47 -11.45
C PRO A 415 -0.78 32.09 -12.13
N TYR A 416 -1.01 31.02 -11.35
CA TYR A 416 -1.10 29.64 -11.80
C TYR A 416 -2.48 29.04 -11.49
N PRO A 417 -2.95 28.05 -12.27
CA PRO A 417 -4.13 27.28 -11.92
C PRO A 417 -3.99 26.63 -10.54
N SER A 418 -5.09 26.49 -9.83
CA SER A 418 -5.07 25.93 -8.48
C SER A 418 -6.29 25.11 -8.14
N VAL A 419 -6.08 24.06 -7.32
CA VAL A 419 -7.12 23.28 -6.66
C VAL A 419 -7.37 23.86 -5.26
N PRO A 420 -8.51 24.53 -5.01
CA PRO A 420 -8.82 25.12 -3.71
C PRO A 420 -9.34 24.06 -2.73
N LEU A 421 -8.51 23.69 -1.76
CA LEU A 421 -8.87 22.71 -0.73
C LEU A 421 -9.50 23.42 0.47
N GLY A 422 -10.55 22.83 1.04
CA GLY A 422 -11.08 23.31 2.32
C GLY A 422 -11.68 22.24 3.19
N GLU A 423 -12.68 22.64 3.97
CA GLU A 423 -13.32 21.78 4.98
C GLU A 423 -13.81 20.48 4.35
N LEU A 424 -13.73 19.39 5.11
CA LEU A 424 -14.36 18.13 4.74
C LEU A 424 -15.89 18.30 4.82
N PRO A 425 -16.66 17.72 3.90
CA PRO A 425 -18.07 17.43 4.12
C PRO A 425 -18.32 16.79 5.49
N GLU A 426 -19.44 17.11 6.14
CA GLU A 426 -19.74 16.62 7.49
C GLU A 426 -19.67 15.08 7.59
N THR A 427 -20.11 14.37 6.55
CA THR A 427 -20.03 12.91 6.47
C THR A 427 -18.60 12.40 6.52
N GLU A 428 -17.67 13.04 5.80
CA GLU A 428 -16.25 12.69 5.78
C GLU A 428 -15.54 13.12 7.07
N ALA A 429 -15.95 14.24 7.66
CA ALA A 429 -15.44 14.69 8.96
C ALA A 429 -15.81 13.70 10.08
N LEU A 430 -17.07 13.23 10.07
CA LEU A 430 -17.55 12.19 10.98
C LEU A 430 -16.84 10.86 10.75
N GLU A 431 -16.60 10.51 9.48
CA GLU A 431 -15.84 9.31 9.14
C GLU A 431 -14.41 9.38 9.65
N LEU A 432 -13.71 10.50 9.42
CA LEU A 432 -12.38 10.73 9.98
C LEU A 432 -12.40 10.62 11.50
N LEU A 433 -13.38 11.24 12.16
CA LEU A 433 -13.51 11.18 13.62
C LEU A 433 -13.78 9.74 14.11
N ALA A 434 -14.60 8.97 13.40
CA ALA A 434 -14.86 7.56 13.69
C ALA A 434 -13.62 6.69 13.51
N GLN A 435 -12.81 6.95 12.49
CA GLN A 435 -11.52 6.27 12.30
C GLN A 435 -10.50 6.66 13.39
N LEU A 436 -10.59 7.88 13.94
CA LEU A 436 -9.73 8.37 15.00
C LEU A 436 -10.21 8.00 16.41
N LEU A 437 -11.48 7.74 16.67
CA LEU A 437 -11.99 7.46 18.01
C LEU A 437 -12.60 6.06 18.19
N GLY A 438 -12.82 5.35 17.09
CA GLY A 438 -13.56 4.10 17.06
C GLY A 438 -15.00 4.35 16.59
N LYS A 439 -15.44 3.52 15.64
CA LYS A 439 -16.77 3.63 15.01
C LYS A 439 -17.90 3.47 16.02
N GLU A 440 -17.76 2.53 16.94
CA GLU A 440 -18.76 2.24 17.99
C GLU A 440 -19.01 3.45 18.88
N LEU A 441 -17.94 4.11 19.34
CA LEU A 441 -18.04 5.32 20.17
C LEU A 441 -18.73 6.46 19.43
N VAL A 442 -18.32 6.72 18.19
CA VAL A 442 -18.92 7.80 17.37
C VAL A 442 -20.38 7.50 17.02
N GLN A 443 -20.75 6.23 16.81
CA GLN A 443 -22.14 5.85 16.54
C GLN A 443 -23.04 5.96 17.77
N GLN A 444 -22.54 5.58 18.96
CA GLN A 444 -23.28 5.73 20.22
C GLN A 444 -23.54 7.19 20.55
N GLU A 445 -22.60 8.07 20.23
CA GLU A 445 -22.63 9.51 20.56
C GLU A 445 -22.70 10.40 19.30
N LEU A 446 -23.49 10.00 18.29
CA LEU A 446 -23.47 10.62 16.95
C LEU A 446 -23.73 12.13 16.97
N GLU A 447 -24.71 12.59 17.73
CA GLU A 447 -25.06 14.02 17.81
C GLU A 447 -23.95 14.84 18.49
N PHE A 448 -23.22 14.24 19.44
CA PHE A 448 -22.05 14.87 20.04
C PHE A 448 -20.88 14.89 19.05
N ALA A 449 -20.65 13.80 18.32
CA ALA A 449 -19.62 13.72 17.27
C ALA A 449 -19.83 14.76 16.17
N LYS A 450 -21.08 15.00 15.73
CA LYS A 450 -21.42 16.09 14.80
C LYS A 450 -21.03 17.46 15.35
N LYS A 451 -21.37 17.73 16.61
CA LYS A 451 -20.99 18.98 17.28
C LYS A 451 -19.46 19.14 17.36
N LEU A 452 -18.72 18.07 17.63
CA LEU A 452 -17.26 18.10 17.62
C LEU A 452 -16.70 18.43 16.24
N CYS A 453 -17.27 17.84 15.17
CA CYS A 453 -16.87 18.15 13.80
C CYS A 453 -17.10 19.63 13.47
N GLN A 454 -18.28 20.14 13.81
CA GLN A 454 -18.63 21.56 13.61
C GLN A 454 -17.72 22.50 14.43
N LEU A 455 -17.38 22.14 15.68
CA LEU A 455 -16.50 22.91 16.55
C LEU A 455 -15.12 23.15 15.90
N VAL A 456 -14.60 22.14 15.21
CA VAL A 456 -13.31 22.22 14.50
C VAL A 456 -13.46 22.60 13.02
N SER A 457 -14.64 23.10 12.63
CA SER A 457 -14.97 23.49 11.26
C SER A 457 -14.73 22.38 10.23
N CYS A 458 -14.88 21.11 10.62
CA CYS A 458 -14.63 19.96 9.76
C CYS A 458 -13.24 19.97 9.09
N ILE A 459 -12.24 20.59 9.72
CA ILE A 459 -10.87 20.62 9.21
C ILE A 459 -10.13 19.37 9.70
N PRO A 460 -9.43 18.62 8.82
CA PRO A 460 -8.69 17.43 9.19
C PRO A 460 -7.79 17.62 10.42
N LEU A 461 -6.91 18.63 10.42
CA LEU A 461 -6.03 18.88 11.56
C LEU A 461 -6.80 19.13 12.87
N GLY A 462 -7.92 19.85 12.80
CA GLY A 462 -8.79 20.07 13.95
C GLY A 462 -9.40 18.78 14.48
N LEU A 463 -9.84 17.89 13.59
CA LEU A 463 -10.36 16.56 13.93
C LEU A 463 -9.29 15.67 14.56
N TYR A 464 -8.06 15.70 14.03
CA TYR A 464 -6.92 15.01 14.65
C TYR A 464 -6.63 15.52 16.07
N ASN A 465 -6.63 16.84 16.26
CA ASN A 465 -6.35 17.46 17.55
C ASN A 465 -7.44 17.14 18.58
N ILE A 466 -8.71 17.27 18.22
CA ILE A 466 -9.81 16.99 19.15
C ILE A 466 -9.90 15.50 19.48
N ALA A 467 -9.64 14.62 18.51
CA ALA A 467 -9.57 13.19 18.77
C ALA A 467 -8.39 12.83 19.68
N ALA A 468 -7.22 13.44 19.47
CA ALA A 468 -6.07 13.24 20.34
C ALA A 468 -6.36 13.70 21.79
N GLN A 469 -7.02 14.84 21.97
CA GLN A 469 -7.47 15.31 23.27
C GLN A 469 -8.42 14.32 23.93
N ILE A 470 -9.46 13.86 23.21
CA ILE A 470 -10.41 12.86 23.73
C ILE A 470 -9.67 11.60 24.18
N ARG A 471 -8.73 11.09 23.39
CA ARG A 471 -7.93 9.91 23.78
C ARG A 471 -7.09 10.16 25.04
N LEU A 472 -6.54 11.36 25.22
CA LEU A 472 -5.76 11.71 26.42
C LEU A 472 -6.64 11.80 27.68
N TYR A 473 -7.86 12.33 27.56
CA TYR A 473 -8.79 12.44 28.69
C TYR A 473 -9.54 11.14 29.00
N ASN A 474 -9.54 10.17 28.07
CA ASN A 474 -10.19 8.87 28.23
C ASN A 474 -9.21 7.72 28.60
N ILE A 475 -8.02 8.05 29.13
CA ILE A 475 -7.08 7.04 29.66
C ILE A 475 -7.59 6.58 31.05
N PRO A 476 -7.94 5.30 31.25
CA PRO A 476 -7.95 4.74 32.59
C PRO A 476 -6.50 4.65 33.05
N VAL A 477 -6.12 5.45 34.04
CA VAL A 477 -4.84 5.29 34.74
C VAL A 477 -4.84 3.90 35.39
N GLN A 478 -4.15 2.93 34.80
CA GLN A 478 -3.91 1.65 35.46
C GLN A 478 -3.04 1.87 36.71
N HIS A 479 -3.54 1.33 37.82
CA HIS A 479 -2.97 1.33 39.16
C HIS A 479 -1.44 1.29 39.23
N SER A 480 -0.82 2.37 39.71
CA SER A 480 0.40 2.26 40.51
C SER A 480 0.04 1.54 41.80
N LYS A 481 0.45 0.27 41.97
CA LYS A 481 0.54 -0.33 43.30
C LYS A 481 1.55 0.49 44.11
N PRO A 482 1.19 1.05 45.28
CA PRO A 482 2.19 1.44 46.26
C PRO A 482 2.87 0.15 46.73
N GLY A 483 4.20 0.17 46.73
CA GLY A 483 5.01 -0.91 47.28
C GLY A 483 4.61 -1.17 48.73
N SER A 484 4.41 -2.45 49.04
CA SER A 484 4.48 -2.96 50.39
C SER A 484 5.94 -3.24 50.73
N THR A 485 6.56 -2.34 51.47
CA THR A 485 7.36 -2.65 52.65
C THR A 485 7.14 -1.57 53.66
#